data_AF-A0A1H3TEC2-F1
#
_entry.id   AF-A0A1H3TEC2-F1
#
_cell.length_a   1.000
_cell.length_b   1.000
_cell.length_c   1.000
_cell.angle_alpha   90.00
_cell.angle_beta   90.00
_cell.angle_gamma   90.00
#
_symmetry.space_group_name_H-M   'P 1'
#
loop_
_entity.id
_entity.type
_entity.pdbx_description
1 polymer ?
#
loop_
_entity_poly.entity_id
_entity_poly.type
_entity_poly.pdbx_seq_one_letter_code
_entity_poly.pdbx_strand_id
1 'polypeptide(L)'
;MVEDNAGVKPLHLHSIESLLSELIGGGAVSVGSAGEPFSLADLPSRAVLAWYAKNRGKWTGNVTLSDIEAIVTSIGPTLIQPSVPASALAASNAVYVLTRIQAHRFAGIHAFGTTAQAPEDFIMEVMPGVTMLEGFNGAGKTSLLNAVVWCITGMLLRPQREPEKADQDFEFDLVHDGAAEPASYKLSPVTPLPPASMGRLTSKHVPVDTWVELEFRDTNTGQLHTVRRTQTRSNRGTLEEKPPDFSGMGLDSQVLRIGTVIPALLPFSQLGSKSELGKAVAQLTGLAPLTDLAKHVRKVRERLTGEETKARNAEVKQCDERFVRGLEDLAGVAAQHPELKIDTIVPHPQDGGLLPVSMTPC
;
A
#
# COMPACT_ATOMS: atom_id res chain seq x y z
N MET A 1 2.73 43.50 -9.11
CA MET A 1 3.86 42.63 -9.49
C MET A 1 3.74 41.42 -8.60
N VAL A 2 3.18 40.33 -9.14
CA VAL A 2 3.03 39.05 -8.44
C VAL A 2 4.29 38.27 -8.81
N GLU A 3 5.17 38.03 -7.84
CA GLU A 3 6.32 37.16 -8.05
C GLU A 3 5.81 35.74 -8.34
N ASP A 4 6.16 35.24 -9.51
CA ASP A 4 5.92 33.88 -9.97
C ASP A 4 6.66 32.91 -9.02
N ASN A 5 5.90 32.17 -8.21
CA ASN A 5 6.41 31.11 -7.32
C ASN A 5 6.65 29.82 -8.12
N ALA A 6 7.46 29.93 -9.19
CA ALA A 6 7.55 28.97 -10.32
C ALA A 6 8.21 27.62 -10.00
N GLY A 7 8.31 27.19 -8.73
CA GLY A 7 9.02 25.97 -8.34
C GLY A 7 8.27 24.99 -7.44
N VAL A 8 7.15 25.38 -6.82
CA VAL A 8 6.48 24.57 -5.80
C VAL A 8 5.20 23.95 -6.36
N LYS A 9 5.18 22.63 -6.51
CA LYS A 9 4.04 21.92 -7.08
C LYS A 9 2.86 21.87 -6.08
N PRO A 10 1.62 22.18 -6.51
CA PRO A 10 0.43 22.06 -5.66
C PRO A 10 0.16 20.65 -5.15
N LEU A 11 -0.27 20.53 -3.89
CA LEU A 11 -0.55 19.23 -3.24
C LEU A 11 -1.48 18.32 -4.06
N HIS A 12 -2.50 18.89 -4.69
CA HIS A 12 -3.49 18.13 -5.47
C HIS A 12 -2.93 17.54 -6.78
N LEU A 13 -1.72 17.94 -7.19
CA LEU A 13 -1.02 17.38 -8.35
C LEU A 13 0.02 16.31 -7.96
N HIS A 14 0.18 16.03 -6.67
CA HIS A 14 1.08 14.98 -6.19
C HIS A 14 0.32 13.66 -5.99
N SER A 15 0.91 12.56 -6.48
CA SER A 15 0.68 11.23 -5.90
C SER A 15 1.33 11.13 -4.52
N ILE A 16 0.94 10.15 -3.70
CA ILE A 16 1.60 9.91 -2.40
C ILE A 16 3.09 9.67 -2.59
N GLU A 17 3.50 8.94 -3.62
CA GLU A 17 4.91 8.66 -3.94
C GLU A 17 5.67 9.94 -4.21
N SER A 18 5.13 10.79 -5.10
CA SER A 18 5.77 12.07 -5.44
C SER A 18 5.80 13.02 -4.25
N LEU A 19 4.75 13.05 -3.43
CA LEU A 19 4.67 13.85 -2.21
C LEU A 19 5.72 13.40 -1.18
N LEU A 20 5.79 12.09 -0.91
CA LEU A 20 6.77 11.54 0.03
C LEU A 20 8.19 11.79 -0.47
N SER A 21 8.46 11.59 -1.76
CA SER A 21 9.77 11.87 -2.36
C SER A 21 10.16 13.34 -2.19
N GLU A 22 9.25 14.26 -2.52
CA GLU A 22 9.49 15.69 -2.41
C GLU A 22 9.82 16.08 -0.95
N LEU A 23 8.97 15.67 0.00
CA LEU A 23 9.13 16.01 1.42
C LEU A 23 10.36 15.35 2.05
N ILE A 24 10.66 14.09 1.73
CA ILE A 24 11.86 13.39 2.22
C ILE A 24 13.13 13.98 1.60
N GLY A 25 13.06 14.41 0.34
CA GLY A 25 14.15 15.10 -0.36
C GLY A 25 14.46 16.48 0.22
N GLY A 26 13.56 17.06 1.02
CA GLY A 26 13.66 18.42 1.55
C GLY A 26 13.05 19.49 0.63
N GLY A 27 12.31 19.06 -0.40
CA GLY A 27 11.49 19.94 -1.22
C GLY A 27 10.27 20.47 -0.48
N ALA A 28 9.58 21.41 -1.12
CA ALA A 28 8.36 22.02 -0.59
C ALA A 28 7.16 21.66 -1.48
N VAL A 29 5.99 21.57 -0.88
CA VAL A 29 4.70 21.41 -1.58
C VAL A 29 3.76 22.54 -1.21
N SER A 30 2.97 22.99 -2.17
CA SER A 30 2.06 24.12 -1.96
C SER A 30 0.74 23.62 -1.36
N VAL A 31 0.37 24.16 -0.19
CA VAL A 31 -0.82 23.80 0.59
C VAL A 31 -1.72 25.01 0.84
N GLY A 32 -3.02 24.75 1.03
CA GLY A 32 -4.02 25.79 1.30
C GLY A 32 -4.43 26.59 0.05
N SER A 33 -5.39 27.51 0.21
CA SER A 33 -5.94 28.32 -0.88
C SER A 33 -5.00 29.45 -1.35
N ALA A 34 -4.06 29.86 -0.49
CA ALA A 34 -3.05 30.87 -0.80
C ALA A 34 -1.75 30.26 -1.35
N GLY A 35 -1.68 28.93 -1.44
CA GLY A 35 -0.53 28.22 -1.99
C GLY A 35 0.73 28.27 -1.11
N GLU A 36 0.57 28.30 0.20
CA GLU A 36 1.69 28.40 1.14
C GLU A 36 2.61 27.18 1.03
N PRO A 37 3.95 27.37 1.04
CA PRO A 37 4.89 26.26 0.95
C PRO A 37 4.95 25.49 2.28
N PHE A 38 4.76 24.18 2.21
CA PHE A 38 4.98 23.23 3.31
C PHE A 38 6.20 22.37 3.02
N SER A 39 7.13 22.27 3.97
CA SER A 39 8.33 21.42 3.88
C SER A 39 8.68 20.82 5.24
N LEU A 40 9.48 19.75 5.24
CA LEU A 40 10.06 19.17 6.45
C LEU A 40 11.47 19.74 6.65
N ALA A 41 11.60 20.70 7.57
CA ALA A 41 12.82 21.48 7.74
C ALA A 41 14.01 20.66 8.27
N ASP A 42 13.76 19.68 9.13
CA ASP A 42 14.79 18.97 9.88
C ASP A 42 15.04 17.54 9.34
N LEU A 43 16.29 17.09 9.46
CA LEU A 43 16.71 15.74 9.05
C LEU A 43 15.92 14.64 9.79
N PRO A 44 15.66 14.73 11.12
CA PRO A 44 14.88 13.74 11.85
C PRO A 44 13.46 13.55 11.30
N SER A 45 12.71 14.62 11.05
CA SER A 45 11.36 14.50 10.48
C SER A 45 11.37 13.82 9.11
N ARG A 46 12.35 14.13 8.27
CA ARG A 46 12.52 13.49 6.96
C ARG A 46 12.89 12.01 7.08
N ALA A 47 13.71 11.65 8.07
CA ALA A 47 14.11 10.27 8.33
C ALA A 47 12.91 9.41 8.79
N VAL A 48 12.10 9.96 9.69
CA VAL A 48 10.86 9.32 10.14
C VAL A 48 9.89 9.14 8.97
N LEU A 49 9.71 10.17 8.12
CA LEU A 49 8.86 10.05 6.94
C LEU A 49 9.40 9.00 5.95
N ALA A 50 10.73 8.91 5.78
CA ALA A 50 11.36 7.88 4.94
C ALA A 50 11.13 6.46 5.46
N TRP A 51 11.15 6.27 6.78
CA TRP A 51 10.78 4.99 7.39
C TRP A 51 9.32 4.64 7.06
N TYR A 52 8.40 5.59 7.20
CA TYR A 52 6.98 5.36 6.87
C TYR A 52 6.75 5.10 5.39
N ALA A 53 7.52 5.74 4.50
CA ALA A 53 7.45 5.50 3.06
C ALA A 53 7.80 4.05 2.69
N LYS A 54 8.79 3.45 3.38
CA LYS A 54 9.18 2.05 3.20
C LYS A 54 8.22 1.06 3.86
N ASN A 55 7.53 1.47 4.92
CA ASN A 55 6.69 0.60 5.76
C ASN A 55 5.19 0.90 5.61
N ARG A 56 4.69 1.07 4.39
CA ARG A 56 3.29 1.45 4.13
C ARG A 56 2.24 0.51 4.74
N GLY A 57 2.54 -0.78 4.80
CA GLY A 57 1.65 -1.77 5.44
C GLY A 57 1.35 -1.47 6.92
N LYS A 58 2.15 -0.63 7.58
CA LYS A 58 1.96 -0.24 8.98
C LYS A 58 0.96 0.91 9.15
N TRP A 59 0.63 1.68 8.12
CA TRP A 59 -0.17 2.92 8.27
C TRP A 59 -1.58 2.66 8.84
N THR A 60 -2.17 1.51 8.51
CA THR A 60 -3.49 1.08 9.02
C THR A 60 -3.39 0.12 10.21
N GLY A 61 -2.17 -0.26 10.60
CA GLY A 61 -1.91 -1.27 11.63
C GLY A 61 -1.98 -0.73 13.05
N ASN A 62 -1.87 -1.64 14.01
CA ASN A 62 -1.64 -1.30 15.41
C ASN A 62 -0.18 -0.90 15.61
N VAL A 63 0.04 0.12 16.43
CA VAL A 63 1.39 0.52 16.85
C VAL A 63 1.95 -0.55 17.77
N THR A 64 3.09 -1.14 17.43
CA THR A 64 3.82 -2.09 18.30
C THR A 64 5.09 -1.46 18.86
N LEU A 65 5.66 -2.05 19.93
CA LEU A 65 6.91 -1.54 20.52
C LEU A 65 8.08 -1.60 19.53
N SER A 66 8.19 -2.70 18.77
CA SER A 66 9.23 -2.84 17.75
C SER A 66 9.12 -1.79 16.64
N ASP A 67 7.90 -1.37 16.29
CA ASP A 67 7.71 -0.27 15.33
C ASP A 67 8.22 1.06 15.90
N ILE A 68 7.97 1.32 17.19
CA ILE A 68 8.44 2.54 17.87
C ILE A 68 9.97 2.59 17.90
N GLU A 69 10.61 1.48 18.30
CA GLU A 69 12.07 1.38 18.33
C GLU A 69 12.66 1.56 16.93
N ALA A 70 12.10 0.90 15.90
CA ALA A 70 12.54 1.04 14.53
C ALA A 70 12.41 2.49 14.00
N ILE A 71 11.35 3.21 14.39
CA ILE A 71 11.17 4.63 14.04
C ILE A 71 12.25 5.48 14.72
N VAL A 72 12.55 5.27 16.00
CA VAL A 72 13.60 6.02 16.70
C VAL A 72 14.98 5.72 16.10
N THR A 73 15.29 4.45 15.83
CA THR A 73 16.54 4.04 15.17
C THR A 73 16.67 4.60 13.76
N SER A 74 15.56 4.91 13.08
CA SER A 74 15.61 5.52 11.74
C SER A 74 16.17 6.95 11.76
N ILE A 75 16.19 7.61 12.93
CA ILE A 75 16.78 8.94 13.13
C ILE A 75 18.31 8.80 13.21
N GLY A 76 18.93 8.53 12.06
CA GLY A 76 20.37 8.47 11.89
C GLY A 76 20.95 9.70 11.18
N PRO A 77 22.29 9.83 11.09
CA PRO A 77 22.96 10.97 10.44
C PRO A 77 22.82 10.97 8.91
N THR A 78 22.29 9.90 8.32
CA THR A 78 22.18 9.75 6.86
C THR A 78 20.75 9.38 6.48
N LEU A 79 20.14 10.19 5.61
CA LEU A 79 18.87 9.84 5.00
C LEU A 79 19.10 8.76 3.94
N ILE A 80 18.48 7.60 4.13
CA ILE A 80 18.30 6.67 3.02
C ILE A 80 17.11 7.22 2.23
N GLN A 81 17.41 8.02 1.20
CA GLN A 81 16.37 8.49 0.28
C GLN A 81 15.58 7.28 -0.23
N PRO A 82 14.24 7.35 -0.28
CA PRO A 82 13.49 6.34 -0.99
C PRO A 82 14.02 6.32 -2.42
N SER A 83 14.50 5.16 -2.86
CA SER A 83 14.75 4.93 -4.27
C SER A 83 13.40 5.07 -4.96
N VAL A 84 13.10 6.25 -5.47
CA VAL A 84 12.08 6.40 -6.48
C VAL A 84 12.59 5.49 -7.61
N PRO A 85 11.88 4.43 -8.04
CA PRO A 85 12.11 3.95 -9.39
C PRO A 85 11.84 5.20 -10.21
N ALA A 86 12.90 5.82 -10.76
CA ALA A 86 12.83 7.13 -11.39
C ALA A 86 11.51 7.18 -12.11
N SER A 87 10.56 7.96 -11.57
CA SER A 87 9.34 8.17 -12.32
C SER A 87 9.90 8.69 -13.62
N ALA A 88 9.68 7.96 -14.71
CA ALA A 88 10.01 8.41 -16.04
C ALA A 88 9.08 9.59 -16.32
N LEU A 89 9.33 10.68 -15.60
CA LEU A 89 9.02 12.06 -15.90
C LEU A 89 10.13 12.61 -16.81
N ALA A 90 11.01 11.75 -17.35
CA ALA A 90 11.28 11.89 -18.77
C ALA A 90 9.91 11.82 -19.43
N ALA A 91 9.40 13.00 -19.83
CA ALA A 91 8.14 13.22 -20.49
C ALA A 91 8.04 12.36 -21.76
N SER A 92 7.84 11.06 -21.61
CA SER A 92 7.33 10.27 -22.70
C SER A 92 5.89 10.73 -22.82
N ASN A 93 5.62 11.54 -23.84
CA ASN A 93 4.26 11.72 -24.37
C ASN A 93 3.75 10.41 -25.00
N ALA A 94 4.12 9.26 -24.41
CA ALA A 94 3.72 7.94 -24.81
C ALA A 94 2.24 7.80 -24.50
N VAL A 95 1.45 7.78 -25.56
CA VAL A 95 0.02 7.51 -25.48
C VAL A 95 -0.15 6.04 -25.80
N TYR A 96 -0.71 5.30 -24.86
CA TYR A 96 -1.01 3.89 -25.00
C TYR A 96 -2.49 3.70 -25.31
N VAL A 97 -2.79 2.88 -26.33
CA VAL A 97 -4.16 2.55 -26.74
C VAL A 97 -4.40 1.07 -26.50
N LEU A 98 -5.50 0.75 -25.81
CA LEU A 98 -5.93 -0.63 -25.62
C LEU A 98 -6.30 -1.24 -26.98
N THR A 99 -5.65 -2.34 -27.37
CA THR A 99 -5.86 -3.05 -28.64
C THR A 99 -6.52 -4.41 -28.45
N ARG A 100 -6.39 -5.03 -27.29
CA ARG A 100 -6.96 -6.35 -27.02
C ARG A 100 -7.32 -6.54 -25.55
N ILE A 101 -8.46 -7.18 -25.33
CA ILE A 101 -8.91 -7.67 -24.03
C ILE A 101 -8.99 -9.18 -24.12
N GLN A 102 -8.30 -9.88 -23.23
CA GLN A 102 -8.45 -11.32 -23.05
C GLN A 102 -8.84 -11.63 -21.61
N ALA A 103 -9.83 -12.50 -21.42
CA ALA A 103 -10.32 -12.85 -20.10
C ALA A 103 -10.54 -14.36 -19.99
N HIS A 104 -10.28 -14.89 -18.80
CA HIS A 104 -10.52 -16.28 -18.45
C HIS A 104 -11.34 -16.36 -17.17
N ARG A 105 -12.46 -17.09 -17.23
CA ARG A 105 -13.41 -17.25 -16.13
C ARG A 105 -13.62 -15.93 -15.39
N PHE A 106 -14.11 -14.92 -16.09
CA PHE A 106 -14.31 -13.59 -15.53
C PHE A 106 -15.79 -13.20 -15.48
N ALA A 107 -16.33 -13.15 -14.25
CA ALA A 107 -17.67 -12.66 -13.91
C ALA A 107 -18.74 -13.02 -14.97
N GLY A 108 -19.50 -12.02 -15.45
CA GLY A 108 -20.54 -12.21 -16.45
C GLY A 108 -20.06 -12.26 -17.90
N ILE A 109 -18.74 -12.37 -18.17
CA ILE A 109 -18.21 -12.62 -19.52
C ILE A 109 -18.33 -14.10 -19.86
N HIS A 110 -18.12 -14.97 -18.86
CA HIS A 110 -18.12 -16.41 -19.03
C HIS A 110 -19.26 -17.07 -18.25
N ALA A 111 -19.73 -18.22 -18.73
CA ALA A 111 -20.26 -19.24 -17.84
C ALA A 111 -19.07 -19.93 -17.13
N PHE A 112 -19.21 -20.32 -15.87
CA PHE A 112 -18.10 -20.94 -15.11
C PHE A 112 -17.50 -22.19 -15.78
N GLY A 113 -18.32 -22.94 -16.53
CA GLY A 113 -17.96 -24.26 -17.06
C GLY A 113 -18.08 -25.33 -15.97
N THR A 114 -17.13 -26.26 -15.93
CA THR A 114 -17.00 -27.25 -14.85
C THR A 114 -15.67 -27.07 -14.12
N THR A 115 -15.49 -27.70 -12.96
CA THR A 115 -14.20 -27.68 -12.26
C THR A 115 -13.07 -28.33 -13.07
N ALA A 116 -13.40 -29.35 -13.88
CA ALA A 116 -12.43 -30.07 -14.72
C ALA A 116 -12.19 -29.41 -16.09
N GLN A 117 -13.15 -28.61 -16.57
CA GLN A 117 -13.09 -28.00 -17.90
C GLN A 117 -13.51 -26.54 -17.82
N ALA A 118 -12.53 -25.66 -18.01
CA ALA A 118 -12.75 -24.23 -18.11
C ALA A 118 -13.43 -23.86 -19.45
N PRO A 119 -14.20 -22.77 -19.49
CA PRO A 119 -14.67 -22.20 -20.75
C PRO A 119 -13.48 -21.72 -21.59
N GLU A 120 -13.71 -21.54 -22.89
CA GLU A 120 -12.75 -20.89 -23.76
C GLU A 120 -12.49 -19.45 -23.31
N ASP A 121 -11.25 -18.99 -23.48
CA ASP A 121 -10.89 -17.61 -23.19
C ASP A 121 -11.70 -16.66 -24.08
N PHE A 122 -12.21 -15.60 -23.47
CA PHE A 122 -12.85 -14.52 -24.21
C PHE A 122 -11.76 -13.63 -24.79
N ILE A 123 -11.84 -13.32 -26.09
CA ILE A 123 -10.92 -12.41 -26.77
C ILE A 123 -11.74 -11.35 -27.50
N MET A 124 -11.42 -10.09 -27.26
CA MET A 124 -11.99 -8.96 -28.00
C MET A 124 -10.87 -8.03 -28.46
N GLU A 125 -10.82 -7.78 -29.76
CA GLU A 125 -9.98 -6.73 -30.32
C GLU A 125 -10.69 -5.38 -30.20
N VAL A 126 -9.93 -4.37 -29.79
CA VAL A 126 -10.40 -3.01 -29.58
C VAL A 126 -9.76 -2.12 -30.64
N MET A 127 -10.61 -1.48 -31.43
CA MET A 127 -10.17 -0.50 -32.41
C MET A 127 -9.86 0.84 -31.71
N PRO A 128 -8.85 1.59 -32.19
CA PRO A 128 -8.60 2.94 -31.69
C PRO A 128 -9.84 3.83 -31.81
N GLY A 129 -10.11 4.63 -30.78
CA GLY A 129 -11.24 5.56 -30.73
C GLY A 129 -12.32 5.14 -29.74
N VAL A 130 -13.59 5.38 -30.10
CA VAL A 130 -14.74 5.11 -29.23
C VAL A 130 -15.34 3.75 -29.58
N THR A 131 -15.35 2.83 -28.61
CA THR A 131 -16.04 1.54 -28.72
C THR A 131 -17.36 1.60 -27.95
N MET A 132 -18.49 1.35 -28.64
CA MET A 132 -19.81 1.26 -28.03
C MET A 132 -20.19 -0.19 -27.76
N LEU A 133 -20.60 -0.49 -26.52
CA LEU A 133 -21.06 -1.81 -26.10
C LEU A 133 -22.57 -1.80 -25.91
N GLU A 134 -23.31 -2.45 -26.81
CA GLU A 134 -24.77 -2.58 -26.76
C GLU A 134 -25.20 -4.03 -26.51
N GLY A 135 -26.34 -4.20 -25.85
CA GLY A 135 -26.91 -5.53 -25.59
C GLY A 135 -27.90 -5.51 -24.43
N PHE A 136 -28.60 -6.62 -24.23
CA PHE A 136 -29.60 -6.76 -23.16
C PHE A 136 -28.99 -6.69 -21.76
N ASN A 137 -29.83 -6.46 -20.75
CA ASN A 137 -29.41 -6.56 -19.36
C ASN A 137 -28.93 -7.99 -19.07
N GLY A 138 -27.83 -8.12 -18.33
CA GLY A 138 -27.20 -9.41 -18.06
C GLY A 138 -26.27 -9.93 -19.16
N ALA A 139 -26.17 -9.28 -20.32
CA ALA A 139 -25.28 -9.70 -21.42
C ALA A 139 -23.77 -9.49 -21.16
N GLY A 140 -23.34 -9.23 -19.92
CA GLY A 140 -21.91 -9.09 -19.59
C GLY A 140 -21.28 -7.72 -19.89
N LYS A 141 -22.01 -6.72 -20.38
CA LYS A 141 -21.47 -5.37 -20.70
C LYS A 141 -20.65 -4.74 -19.56
N THR A 142 -21.24 -4.67 -18.36
CA THR A 142 -20.56 -4.15 -17.18
C THR A 142 -19.40 -5.06 -16.74
N SER A 143 -19.51 -6.37 -16.97
CA SER A 143 -18.43 -7.32 -16.68
C SER A 143 -17.22 -7.11 -17.60
N LEU A 144 -17.44 -6.79 -18.87
CA LEU A 144 -16.38 -6.45 -19.81
C LEU A 144 -15.66 -5.15 -19.40
N LEU A 145 -16.40 -4.11 -19.02
CA LEU A 145 -15.80 -2.89 -18.47
C LEU A 145 -15.02 -3.18 -17.18
N ASN A 146 -15.59 -4.00 -16.29
CA ASN A 146 -14.93 -4.41 -15.05
C ASN A 146 -13.70 -5.29 -15.29
N ALA A 147 -13.61 -6.07 -16.38
CA ALA A 147 -12.40 -6.80 -16.70
C ALA A 147 -11.22 -5.83 -16.91
N VAL A 148 -11.45 -4.76 -17.67
CA VAL A 148 -10.44 -3.71 -17.90
C VAL A 148 -10.09 -3.01 -16.60
N VAL A 149 -11.09 -2.50 -15.87
CA VAL A 149 -10.86 -1.72 -14.63
C VAL A 149 -10.22 -2.58 -13.55
N TRP A 150 -10.66 -3.82 -13.37
CA TRP A 150 -10.08 -4.76 -12.40
C TRP A 150 -8.65 -5.12 -12.78
N CYS A 151 -8.37 -5.44 -14.05
CA CYS A 151 -7.01 -5.74 -14.46
C CYS A 151 -6.07 -4.60 -14.10
N ILE A 152 -6.45 -3.37 -14.43
CA ILE A 152 -5.64 -2.17 -14.19
C ILE A 152 -5.52 -1.85 -12.69
N THR A 153 -6.63 -1.83 -11.95
CA THR A 153 -6.70 -1.20 -10.61
C THR A 153 -6.98 -2.16 -9.45
N GLY A 154 -7.46 -3.36 -9.72
CA GLY A 154 -7.97 -4.30 -8.72
C GLY A 154 -9.37 -3.95 -8.18
N MET A 155 -9.99 -2.89 -8.71
CA MET A 155 -11.32 -2.43 -8.29
C MET A 155 -12.40 -2.92 -9.26
N LEU A 156 -13.62 -3.07 -8.73
CA LEU A 156 -14.83 -3.37 -9.50
C LEU A 156 -15.80 -2.21 -9.42
N LEU A 157 -16.31 -1.77 -10.57
CA LEU A 157 -17.36 -0.78 -10.67
C LEU A 157 -18.72 -1.43 -10.39
N ARG A 158 -19.54 -0.75 -9.58
CA ARG A 158 -20.91 -1.16 -9.26
C ARG A 158 -21.87 -0.01 -9.62
N PRO A 159 -23.01 -0.28 -10.29
CA PRO A 159 -23.90 0.78 -10.78
C PRO A 159 -24.48 1.72 -9.70
N GLN A 160 -24.55 1.29 -8.45
CA GLN A 160 -25.20 2.03 -7.35
C GLN A 160 -24.39 1.99 -6.04
N ARG A 161 -23.12 1.58 -6.12
CA ARG A 161 -22.23 1.49 -4.96
C ARG A 161 -20.87 2.03 -5.33
N GLU A 162 -20.13 2.47 -4.31
CA GLU A 162 -18.72 2.79 -4.47
C GLU A 162 -17.97 1.58 -5.07
N PRO A 163 -16.96 1.84 -5.93
CA PRO A 163 -16.08 0.79 -6.39
C PRO A 163 -15.50 -0.02 -5.22
N GLU A 164 -15.55 -1.33 -5.35
CA GLU A 164 -15.13 -2.27 -4.30
C GLU A 164 -13.92 -3.08 -4.75
N LYS A 165 -13.18 -3.63 -3.79
CA LYS A 165 -12.09 -4.58 -4.08
C LYS A 165 -12.65 -5.97 -4.34
N ALA A 166 -11.92 -6.76 -5.11
CA ALA A 166 -12.24 -8.15 -5.39
C ALA A 166 -11.57 -9.15 -4.42
N ASP A 167 -11.10 -8.69 -3.26
CA ASP A 167 -10.29 -9.47 -2.31
C ASP A 167 -11.12 -10.22 -1.25
N GLN A 168 -12.45 -10.06 -1.26
CA GLN A 168 -13.36 -10.68 -0.30
C GLN A 168 -14.38 -11.58 -1.01
N ASP A 169 -14.51 -12.80 -0.51
CA ASP A 169 -15.55 -13.72 -0.93
C ASP A 169 -16.95 -13.20 -0.54
N PHE A 170 -17.93 -13.52 -1.36
CA PHE A 170 -19.34 -13.43 -1.00
C PHE A 170 -19.96 -14.83 -0.90
N GLU A 171 -20.97 -14.96 -0.04
CA GLU A 171 -21.74 -16.19 0.12
C GLU A 171 -22.91 -16.22 -0.88
N PHE A 172 -23.16 -17.38 -1.47
CA PHE A 172 -24.30 -17.61 -2.35
C PHE A 172 -24.81 -19.03 -2.19
N ASP A 173 -26.09 -19.21 -2.46
CA ASP A 173 -26.76 -20.51 -2.43
C ASP A 173 -27.00 -21.00 -3.86
N LEU A 174 -26.60 -22.25 -4.11
CA LEU A 174 -26.78 -22.92 -5.40
C LEU A 174 -27.69 -24.13 -5.24
N VAL A 175 -28.79 -24.13 -5.97
CA VAL A 175 -29.65 -25.30 -6.12
C VAL A 175 -29.08 -26.13 -7.27
N HIS A 176 -28.56 -27.30 -6.93
CA HIS A 176 -28.01 -28.26 -7.91
C HIS A 176 -29.14 -28.98 -8.64
N ASP A 177 -28.90 -29.35 -9.89
CA ASP A 177 -29.87 -30.12 -10.69
C ASP A 177 -30.26 -31.42 -9.96
N GLY A 178 -31.56 -31.60 -9.71
CA GLY A 178 -32.09 -32.77 -8.99
C GLY A 178 -31.94 -32.75 -7.46
N ALA A 179 -31.40 -31.67 -6.87
CA ALA A 179 -31.36 -31.50 -5.41
C ALA A 179 -32.58 -30.72 -4.89
N ALA A 180 -33.16 -31.19 -3.78
CA ALA A 180 -34.27 -30.50 -3.12
C ALA A 180 -33.81 -29.27 -2.30
N GLU A 181 -32.59 -29.33 -1.75
CA GLU A 181 -32.05 -28.29 -0.86
C GLU A 181 -30.85 -27.58 -1.49
N PRO A 182 -30.76 -26.24 -1.36
CA PRO A 182 -29.60 -25.48 -1.81
C PRO A 182 -28.33 -25.85 -1.04
N ALA A 183 -27.18 -25.70 -1.69
CA ALA A 183 -25.88 -25.76 -1.05
C ALA A 183 -25.25 -24.37 -1.03
N SER A 184 -24.72 -23.98 0.13
CA SER A 184 -24.11 -22.66 0.33
C SER A 184 -22.61 -22.69 0.06
N TYR A 185 -22.13 -21.76 -0.76
CA TYR A 185 -20.75 -21.65 -1.20
C TYR A 185 -20.21 -20.22 -1.07
N LYS A 186 -18.90 -20.09 -1.14
CA LYS A 186 -18.14 -18.82 -1.17
C LYS A 186 -17.45 -18.66 -2.51
N LEU A 187 -17.61 -17.47 -3.10
CA LEU A 187 -17.11 -17.13 -4.43
C LEU A 187 -16.45 -15.75 -4.43
N SER A 188 -15.44 -15.59 -5.27
CA SER A 188 -14.87 -14.27 -5.52
C SER A 188 -15.77 -13.42 -6.44
N PRO A 189 -15.89 -12.10 -6.21
CA PRO A 189 -16.64 -11.18 -7.07
C PRO A 189 -16.26 -11.18 -8.56
N VAL A 190 -15.05 -11.63 -8.91
CA VAL A 190 -14.56 -11.71 -10.29
C VAL A 190 -14.72 -13.08 -10.93
N THR A 191 -15.11 -14.10 -10.16
CA THR A 191 -15.32 -15.44 -10.70
C THR A 191 -16.77 -15.59 -11.16
N PRO A 192 -17.04 -16.21 -12.32
CA PRO A 192 -18.37 -16.50 -12.81
C PRO A 192 -19.17 -17.33 -11.80
N LEU A 193 -20.48 -17.15 -11.78
CA LEU A 193 -21.35 -18.01 -10.98
C LEU A 193 -21.33 -19.44 -11.57
N PRO A 194 -21.08 -20.47 -10.73
CA PRO A 194 -21.22 -21.85 -11.16
C PRO A 194 -22.64 -22.18 -11.62
N PRO A 195 -22.81 -22.98 -12.70
CA PRO A 195 -24.13 -23.42 -13.12
C PRO A 195 -24.71 -24.47 -12.16
N ALA A 196 -26.04 -24.62 -12.15
CA ALA A 196 -26.73 -25.65 -11.36
C ALA A 196 -26.34 -27.09 -11.76
N SER A 197 -25.84 -27.27 -12.98
CA SER A 197 -25.33 -28.54 -13.50
C SER A 197 -23.95 -28.92 -12.98
N MET A 198 -23.25 -28.00 -12.29
CA MET A 198 -22.00 -28.32 -11.63
C MET A 198 -22.25 -29.34 -10.51
N GLY A 199 -21.39 -30.36 -10.38
CA GLY A 199 -21.47 -31.27 -9.23
C GLY A 199 -21.19 -30.57 -7.90
N ARG A 200 -21.77 -31.07 -6.80
CA ARG A 200 -21.50 -30.54 -5.46
C ARG A 200 -20.01 -30.58 -5.13
N LEU A 201 -19.49 -29.43 -4.71
CA LEU A 201 -18.11 -29.33 -4.23
C LEU A 201 -17.99 -29.92 -2.82
N THR A 202 -16.84 -30.52 -2.54
CA THR A 202 -16.46 -31.00 -1.20
C THR A 202 -16.11 -29.84 -0.26
N SER A 203 -15.60 -28.73 -0.81
CA SER A 203 -15.31 -27.50 -0.11
C SER A 203 -16.45 -26.49 -0.28
N LYS A 204 -16.65 -25.63 0.72
CA LYS A 204 -17.53 -24.45 0.59
C LYS A 204 -16.96 -23.39 -0.35
N HIS A 205 -15.66 -23.41 -0.62
CA HIS A 205 -15.03 -22.43 -1.50
C HIS A 205 -15.02 -22.93 -2.93
N VAL A 206 -15.54 -22.12 -3.85
CA VAL A 206 -15.44 -22.39 -5.28
C VAL A 206 -13.98 -22.20 -5.73
N PRO A 207 -13.44 -23.09 -6.58
CA PRO A 207 -12.12 -22.91 -7.18
C PRO A 207 -12.03 -21.58 -7.94
N VAL A 208 -10.87 -20.93 -7.85
CA VAL A 208 -10.61 -19.65 -8.53
C VAL A 208 -9.28 -19.75 -9.26
N ASP A 209 -9.33 -19.47 -10.56
CA ASP A 209 -8.22 -19.37 -11.51
C ASP A 209 -8.47 -18.26 -12.54
N THR A 210 -9.16 -17.20 -12.11
CA THR A 210 -9.59 -16.08 -12.94
C THR A 210 -8.40 -15.19 -13.34
N TRP A 211 -8.33 -14.78 -14.60
CA TRP A 211 -7.37 -13.77 -15.04
C TRP A 211 -7.91 -12.89 -16.17
N VAL A 212 -7.35 -11.70 -16.27
CA VAL A 212 -7.58 -10.76 -17.38
C VAL A 212 -6.22 -10.27 -17.86
N GLU A 213 -6.06 -10.25 -19.17
CA GLU A 213 -4.90 -9.69 -19.86
C GLU A 213 -5.34 -8.59 -20.81
N LEU A 214 -4.62 -7.48 -20.77
CA LEU A 214 -4.83 -6.33 -21.62
C LEU A 214 -3.57 -6.10 -22.45
N GLU A 215 -3.77 -5.86 -23.75
CA GLU A 215 -2.70 -5.45 -24.65
C GLU A 215 -2.87 -3.97 -24.98
N PHE A 216 -1.79 -3.22 -24.79
CA PHE A 216 -1.69 -1.81 -25.13
C PHE A 216 -0.67 -1.60 -26.23
N ARG A 217 -0.99 -0.77 -27.20
CA ARG A 217 -0.07 -0.29 -28.22
C ARG A 217 0.42 1.11 -27.87
N ASP A 218 1.73 1.29 -27.82
CA ASP A 218 2.34 2.62 -27.82
C ASP A 218 2.11 3.26 -29.20
N THR A 219 1.44 4.40 -29.22
CA THR A 219 1.14 5.13 -30.46
C THR A 219 2.37 5.76 -31.11
N ASN A 220 3.44 5.99 -30.36
CA ASN A 220 4.67 6.59 -30.88
C ASN A 220 5.58 5.54 -31.52
N THR A 221 5.74 4.39 -30.85
CA THR A 221 6.68 3.33 -31.29
C THR A 221 5.99 2.18 -32.01
N GLY A 222 4.68 2.02 -31.87
CA GLY A 222 3.92 0.86 -32.32
C GLY A 222 4.14 -0.39 -31.46
N GLN A 223 4.94 -0.30 -30.40
CA GLN A 223 5.26 -1.44 -29.52
C GLN A 223 4.01 -1.92 -28.77
N LEU A 224 3.87 -3.24 -28.66
CA LEU A 224 2.80 -3.87 -27.88
C LEU A 224 3.31 -4.21 -26.47
N HIS A 225 2.47 -3.91 -25.49
CA HIS A 225 2.70 -4.14 -24.07
C HIS A 225 1.52 -4.93 -23.50
N THR A 226 1.79 -6.09 -22.93
CA THR A 226 0.78 -6.92 -22.29
C THR A 226 0.87 -6.80 -20.79
N VAL A 227 -0.26 -6.60 -20.12
CA VAL A 227 -0.35 -6.59 -18.67
C VAL A 227 -1.45 -7.56 -18.23
N ARG A 228 -1.19 -8.31 -17.17
CA ARG A 228 -2.09 -9.37 -16.70
C ARG A 228 -2.32 -9.26 -15.20
N ARG A 229 -3.58 -9.32 -14.79
CA ARG A 229 -3.96 -9.57 -13.38
C ARG A 229 -4.52 -10.98 -13.27
N THR A 230 -4.11 -11.66 -12.21
CA THR A 230 -4.55 -13.03 -11.93
C THR A 230 -5.03 -13.12 -10.50
N GLN A 231 -6.13 -13.83 -10.29
CA GLN A 231 -6.62 -14.22 -8.98
C GLN A 231 -6.72 -15.74 -8.92
N THR A 232 -6.13 -16.32 -7.88
CA THR A 232 -6.15 -17.75 -7.62
C THR A 232 -6.61 -18.02 -6.20
N ARG A 233 -7.10 -19.23 -5.93
CA ARG A 233 -7.33 -19.67 -4.55
C ARG A 233 -6.22 -20.61 -4.10
N SER A 234 -5.61 -20.30 -2.96
CA SER A 234 -4.62 -21.16 -2.33
C SER A 234 -5.24 -22.46 -1.80
N ASN A 235 -4.40 -23.46 -1.51
CA ASN A 235 -4.83 -24.73 -0.89
C ASN A 235 -5.50 -24.54 0.48
N ARG A 236 -5.29 -23.38 1.13
CA ARG A 236 -5.92 -23.01 2.41
C ARG A 236 -7.26 -22.31 2.25
N GLY A 237 -7.73 -22.10 1.02
CA GLY A 237 -8.99 -21.43 0.72
C GLY A 237 -8.89 -19.90 0.66
N THR A 238 -7.71 -19.31 0.86
CA THR A 238 -7.51 -17.85 0.78
C THR A 238 -7.34 -17.40 -0.67
N LEU A 239 -7.95 -16.26 -1.04
CA LEU A 239 -7.73 -15.61 -2.32
C LEU A 239 -6.33 -14.99 -2.37
N GLU A 240 -5.62 -15.25 -3.46
CA GLU A 240 -4.32 -14.65 -3.78
C GLU A 240 -4.45 -13.91 -5.10
N GLU A 241 -4.01 -12.66 -5.12
CA GLU A 241 -4.08 -11.81 -6.30
C GLU A 241 -2.68 -11.36 -6.71
N LYS A 242 -2.34 -11.58 -7.98
CA LYS A 242 -1.12 -11.08 -8.61
C LYS A 242 -1.48 -9.84 -9.43
N PRO A 243 -1.04 -8.64 -9.04
CA PRO A 243 -1.30 -7.42 -9.78
C PRO A 243 -0.52 -7.41 -11.13
N PRO A 244 -0.97 -6.60 -12.11
CA PRO A 244 -0.22 -6.37 -13.34
C PRO A 244 1.07 -5.60 -13.07
N ASP A 245 2.05 -5.79 -13.95
CA ASP A 245 3.28 -5.02 -13.97
C ASP A 245 3.23 -3.98 -15.10
N PHE A 246 3.22 -2.69 -14.73
CA PHE A 246 3.23 -1.57 -15.66
C PHE A 246 4.62 -0.91 -15.80
N SER A 247 5.66 -1.47 -15.16
CA SER A 247 7.00 -0.87 -15.15
C SER A 247 7.56 -0.64 -16.56
N GLY A 248 7.31 -1.58 -17.49
CA GLY A 248 7.72 -1.47 -18.89
C GLY A 248 7.00 -0.38 -19.70
N MET A 249 5.92 0.21 -19.18
CA MET A 249 5.18 1.31 -19.81
C MET A 249 5.46 2.66 -19.16
N GLY A 250 6.16 2.70 -18.01
CA GLY A 250 6.41 3.92 -17.25
C GLY A 250 5.16 4.55 -16.62
N LEU A 251 4.03 3.83 -16.57
CA LEU A 251 2.77 4.35 -16.06
C LEU A 251 2.70 4.25 -14.54
N ASP A 252 2.34 5.36 -13.89
CA ASP A 252 2.09 5.40 -12.45
C ASP A 252 0.72 4.79 -12.11
N SER A 253 0.69 3.94 -11.07
CA SER A 253 -0.52 3.24 -10.63
C SER A 253 -1.70 4.15 -10.24
N GLN A 254 -1.44 5.40 -9.84
CA GLN A 254 -2.49 6.38 -9.52
C GLN A 254 -3.04 7.04 -10.79
N VAL A 255 -2.19 7.30 -11.80
CA VAL A 255 -2.65 7.84 -13.10
C VAL A 255 -3.67 6.89 -13.72
N LEU A 256 -3.44 5.59 -13.59
CA LEU A 256 -4.36 4.55 -14.04
C LEU A 256 -5.74 4.60 -13.35
N ARG A 257 -5.84 5.16 -12.13
CA ARG A 257 -7.10 5.31 -11.38
C ARG A 257 -7.89 6.57 -11.79
N ILE A 258 -7.21 7.62 -12.26
CA ILE A 258 -7.82 8.90 -12.65
C ILE A 258 -8.82 8.70 -13.79
N GLY A 259 -8.47 7.89 -14.79
CA GLY A 259 -9.35 7.61 -15.93
C GLY A 259 -10.38 6.50 -15.71
N THR A 260 -10.32 5.78 -14.59
CA THR A 260 -11.10 4.53 -14.40
C THR A 260 -12.01 4.58 -13.16
N VAL A 261 -11.41 4.57 -11.97
CA VAL A 261 -12.12 4.43 -10.69
C VAL A 261 -12.63 5.77 -10.18
N ILE A 262 -11.85 6.84 -10.35
CA ILE A 262 -12.17 8.18 -9.86
C ILE A 262 -13.50 8.71 -10.42
N PRO A 263 -13.81 8.59 -11.73
CA PRO A 263 -15.11 8.99 -12.26
C PRO A 263 -16.29 8.23 -11.63
N ALA A 264 -16.09 6.96 -11.29
CA ALA A 264 -17.11 6.14 -10.64
C ALA A 264 -17.29 6.44 -9.15
N LEU A 265 -16.33 7.11 -8.50
CA LEU A 265 -16.43 7.58 -7.11
C LEU A 265 -17.16 8.92 -6.98
N LEU A 266 -17.16 9.75 -8.04
CA LEU A 266 -17.76 11.09 -8.02
C LEU A 266 -19.24 11.10 -7.58
N PRO A 267 -20.11 10.19 -8.04
CA PRO A 267 -21.52 10.20 -7.62
C PRO A 267 -21.73 9.87 -6.14
N PHE A 268 -20.78 9.18 -5.51
CA PHE A 268 -20.86 8.74 -4.11
C PHE A 268 -20.12 9.67 -3.14
N SER A 269 -19.34 10.60 -3.67
CA SER A 269 -18.69 11.64 -2.89
C SER A 269 -19.74 12.64 -2.41
N GLN A 270 -20.39 12.35 -1.28
CA GLN A 270 -21.40 13.24 -0.69
C GLN A 270 -20.74 14.57 -0.28
N LEU A 271 -21.11 15.64 -0.97
CA LEU A 271 -20.64 17.00 -0.72
C LEU A 271 -21.58 17.70 0.28
N GLY A 272 -21.61 17.25 1.53
CA GLY A 272 -22.50 17.80 2.57
C GLY A 272 -21.81 18.78 3.52
N SER A 273 -20.52 18.58 3.80
CA SER A 273 -19.78 19.36 4.80
C SER A 273 -18.31 19.60 4.44
N LYS A 274 -17.67 20.59 5.08
CA LYS A 274 -16.23 20.90 4.89
C LYS A 274 -15.32 19.68 5.15
N SER A 275 -15.72 18.77 6.05
CA SER A 275 -15.00 17.52 6.36
C SER A 275 -15.13 16.48 5.24
N GLU A 276 -16.29 16.42 4.58
CA GLU A 276 -16.58 15.43 3.54
C GLU A 276 -15.99 15.82 2.19
N LEU A 277 -16.01 17.12 1.85
CA LEU A 277 -15.28 17.62 0.68
C LEU A 277 -13.78 17.34 0.79
N GLY A 278 -13.18 17.53 1.97
CA GLY A 278 -11.77 17.20 2.21
C GLY A 278 -11.47 15.70 2.03
N LYS A 279 -12.37 14.82 2.48
CA LYS A 279 -12.26 13.36 2.28
C LYS A 279 -12.44 12.97 0.81
N ALA A 280 -13.42 13.54 0.12
CA ALA A 280 -13.66 13.30 -1.30
C ALA A 280 -12.46 13.76 -2.14
N VAL A 281 -11.94 14.97 -1.90
CA VAL A 281 -10.74 15.47 -2.58
C VAL A 281 -9.53 14.58 -2.27
N ALA A 282 -9.34 14.13 -1.04
CA ALA A 282 -8.26 13.20 -0.69
C ALA A 282 -8.42 11.82 -1.37
N GLN A 283 -9.64 11.32 -1.52
CA GLN A 283 -9.91 10.07 -2.25
C GLN A 283 -9.66 10.23 -3.75
N LEU A 284 -10.11 11.33 -4.34
CA LEU A 284 -9.97 11.64 -5.77
C LEU A 284 -8.52 11.99 -6.16
N THR A 285 -7.72 12.53 -5.25
CA THR A 285 -6.29 12.81 -5.47
C THR A 285 -5.38 11.63 -5.08
N GLY A 286 -5.95 10.53 -4.57
CA GLY A 286 -5.17 9.38 -4.10
C GLY A 286 -4.43 9.61 -2.78
N LEU A 287 -4.65 10.74 -2.11
CA LEU A 287 -4.02 11.12 -0.83
C LEU A 287 -4.71 10.53 0.41
N ALA A 288 -5.82 9.81 0.25
CA ALA A 288 -6.58 9.22 1.35
C ALA A 288 -5.73 8.41 2.36
N PRO A 289 -4.76 7.55 1.94
CA PRO A 289 -3.86 6.85 2.86
C PRO A 289 -3.06 7.75 3.82
N LEU A 290 -2.84 9.03 3.51
CA LEU A 290 -2.17 9.97 4.42
C LEU A 290 -2.97 10.21 5.71
N THR A 291 -4.28 10.01 5.66
CA THR A 291 -5.14 10.10 6.85
C THR A 291 -4.84 8.97 7.82
N ASP A 292 -4.60 7.76 7.31
CA ASP A 292 -4.24 6.60 8.12
C ASP A 292 -2.82 6.73 8.67
N LEU A 293 -1.88 7.20 7.85
CA LEU A 293 -0.55 7.60 8.31
C LEU A 293 -0.65 8.61 9.47
N ALA A 294 -1.44 9.66 9.32
CA ALA A 294 -1.59 10.69 10.36
C ALA A 294 -2.15 10.11 11.67
N LYS A 295 -3.12 9.19 11.60
CA LYS A 295 -3.64 8.48 12.78
C LYS A 295 -2.57 7.62 13.43
N HIS A 296 -1.80 6.86 12.64
CA HIS A 296 -0.73 6.01 13.15
C HIS A 296 0.38 6.83 13.82
N VAL A 297 0.84 7.90 13.17
CA VAL A 297 1.85 8.82 13.72
C VAL A 297 1.39 9.45 15.03
N ARG A 298 0.11 9.84 15.15
CA ARG A 298 -0.44 10.35 16.43
C ARG A 298 -0.35 9.32 17.55
N LYS A 299 -0.75 8.08 17.31
CA LYS A 299 -0.65 6.99 18.30
C LYS A 299 0.82 6.70 18.69
N VAL A 300 1.73 6.71 17.72
CA VAL A 300 3.18 6.56 17.98
C VAL A 300 3.69 7.71 18.86
N ARG A 301 3.32 8.94 18.53
CA ARG A 301 3.70 10.12 19.33
C ARG A 301 3.19 10.01 20.76
N GLU A 302 1.92 9.65 20.95
CA GLU A 302 1.33 9.48 22.28
C GLU A 302 2.11 8.46 23.12
N ARG A 303 2.41 7.28 22.55
CA ARG A 303 3.20 6.24 23.22
C ARG A 303 4.63 6.67 23.54
N LEU A 304 5.30 7.34 22.59
CA LEU A 304 6.64 7.90 22.79
C LEU A 304 6.64 8.93 23.92
N THR A 305 5.70 9.87 23.95
CA THR A 305 5.62 10.88 25.02
C THR A 305 5.14 10.33 26.36
N GLY A 306 4.57 9.13 26.38
CA GLY A 306 3.91 8.54 27.53
C GLY A 306 4.68 7.35 28.11
N GLU A 307 4.13 6.16 27.90
CA GLU A 307 4.53 4.92 28.56
C GLU A 307 5.95 4.49 28.20
N GLU A 308 6.36 4.63 26.94
CA GLU A 308 7.65 4.11 26.47
C GLU A 308 8.84 4.92 27.01
N THR A 309 8.72 6.24 27.07
CA THR A 309 9.77 7.08 27.69
C THR A 309 9.88 6.78 29.18
N LYS A 310 8.76 6.56 29.87
CA LYS A 310 8.79 6.19 31.30
C LYS A 310 9.44 4.83 31.51
N ALA A 311 9.10 3.84 30.68
CA ALA A 311 9.68 2.51 30.74
C ALA A 311 11.20 2.55 30.50
N ARG A 312 11.66 3.27 29.46
CA ARG A 312 13.10 3.43 29.18
C ARG A 312 13.85 4.17 30.29
N ASN A 313 13.27 5.23 30.86
CA ASN A 313 13.89 5.91 32.00
C ASN A 313 14.00 4.98 33.24
N ALA A 314 13.01 4.11 33.46
CA ALA A 314 13.06 3.13 34.54
C ALA A 314 14.15 2.06 34.29
N GLU A 315 14.31 1.60 33.05
CA GLU A 315 15.38 0.68 32.67
C GLU A 315 16.77 1.31 32.82
N VAL A 316 16.97 2.56 32.38
CA VAL A 316 18.23 3.30 32.56
C VAL A 316 18.55 3.38 34.06
N LYS A 317 17.58 3.78 34.88
CA LYS A 317 17.77 3.83 36.33
C LYS A 317 18.15 2.46 36.91
N GLN A 318 17.52 1.38 36.45
CA GLN A 318 17.85 0.03 36.90
C GLN A 318 19.27 -0.39 36.49
N CYS A 319 19.70 -0.03 35.28
CA CYS A 319 21.07 -0.25 34.81
C CYS A 319 22.08 0.52 35.67
N ASP A 320 21.81 1.79 35.98
CA ASP A 320 22.66 2.61 36.84
C ASP A 320 22.77 2.01 38.24
N GLU A 321 21.64 1.57 38.82
CA GLU A 321 21.63 0.92 40.14
C GLU A 321 22.43 -0.39 40.15
N ARG A 322 22.38 -1.18 39.08
CA ARG A 322 23.16 -2.42 38.95
C ARG A 322 24.64 -2.13 38.80
N PHE A 323 24.99 -1.09 38.03
CA PHE A 323 26.37 -0.66 37.84
C PHE A 323 26.98 -0.20 39.17
N VAL A 324 26.28 0.65 39.91
CA VAL A 324 26.73 1.14 41.23
C VAL A 324 26.93 -0.02 42.21
N ARG A 325 25.98 -0.97 42.29
CA ARG A 325 26.15 -2.18 43.13
C ARG A 325 27.38 -2.99 42.73
N GLY A 326 27.61 -3.18 41.42
CA GLY A 326 28.80 -3.87 40.93
C GLY A 326 30.10 -3.17 41.34
N LEU A 327 30.11 -1.83 41.40
CA LEU A 327 31.26 -1.07 41.90
C LEU A 327 31.45 -1.23 43.41
N GLU A 328 30.38 -1.22 44.19
CA GLU A 328 30.43 -1.45 45.64
C GLU A 328 30.96 -2.87 45.95
N ASP A 329 30.47 -3.88 45.22
CA ASP A 329 30.94 -5.26 45.35
C ASP A 329 32.43 -5.38 44.98
N LEU A 330 32.85 -4.77 43.87
CA LEU A 330 34.25 -4.77 43.44
C LEU A 330 35.16 -4.06 44.45
N ALA A 331 34.72 -2.92 45.00
CA ALA A 331 35.45 -2.20 46.04
C ALA A 331 35.56 -3.04 47.32
N GLY A 332 34.49 -3.78 47.67
CA GLY A 332 34.50 -4.72 48.78
C GLY A 332 35.53 -5.86 48.60
N VAL A 333 35.62 -6.42 47.40
CA VAL A 333 36.62 -7.46 47.07
C VAL A 333 38.04 -6.89 47.05
N ALA A 334 38.25 -5.70 46.49
CA ALA A 334 39.56 -5.04 46.47
C ALA A 334 40.07 -4.72 47.90
N ALA A 335 39.17 -4.32 48.81
CA ALA A 335 39.51 -4.11 50.21
C ALA A 335 39.93 -5.40 50.93
N GLN A 336 39.44 -6.56 50.51
CA GLN A 336 39.80 -7.87 51.04
C GLN A 336 41.12 -8.42 50.46
N HIS A 337 41.58 -7.87 49.33
CA HIS A 337 42.78 -8.31 48.60
C HIS A 337 43.67 -7.11 48.22
N PRO A 338 44.43 -6.55 49.19
CA PRO A 338 45.25 -5.35 48.98
C PRO A 338 46.35 -5.49 47.91
N GLU A 339 46.70 -6.73 47.56
CA GLU A 339 47.62 -7.07 46.47
C GLU A 339 47.07 -6.75 45.07
N LEU A 340 45.75 -6.60 44.91
CA LEU A 340 45.11 -6.26 43.64
C LEU A 340 45.11 -4.74 43.45
N LYS A 341 46.11 -4.21 42.75
CA LYS A 341 46.14 -2.79 42.34
C LYS A 341 45.16 -2.54 41.18
N ILE A 342 44.02 -1.92 41.49
CA ILE A 342 43.06 -1.44 40.48
C ILE A 342 43.39 0.02 40.16
N ASP A 343 44.23 0.25 39.16
CA ASP A 343 44.69 1.59 38.73
C ASP A 343 43.78 2.25 37.67
N THR A 344 42.54 1.79 37.50
CA THR A 344 41.64 2.30 36.43
C THR A 344 40.59 3.26 37.00
N ILE A 345 40.48 4.44 36.39
CA ILE A 345 39.38 5.38 36.65
C ILE A 345 38.10 4.75 36.11
N VAL A 346 37.19 4.38 37.01
CA VAL A 346 35.89 3.85 36.66
C VAL A 346 34.96 5.02 36.30
N PRO A 347 34.29 4.99 35.13
CA PRO A 347 33.34 6.02 34.74
C PRO A 347 32.14 6.07 35.70
N HIS A 348 31.66 7.26 36.02
CA HIS A 348 30.38 7.40 36.72
C HIS A 348 29.22 7.32 35.69
N PRO A 349 28.04 6.75 36.01
CA PRO A 349 26.90 6.69 35.08
C PRO A 349 26.44 8.06 34.52
N GLN A 350 26.83 9.16 35.18
CA GLN A 350 26.54 10.53 34.75
C GLN A 350 27.59 11.10 33.78
N ASP A 351 28.72 10.43 33.60
CA ASP A 351 29.76 10.78 32.64
C ASP A 351 29.36 10.21 31.26
N GLY A 352 28.36 10.82 30.61
CA GLY A 352 27.81 10.39 29.31
C GLY A 352 28.77 10.48 28.11
N GLY A 353 30.08 10.32 28.29
CA GLY A 353 31.11 10.39 27.26
C GLY A 353 31.67 9.02 26.89
N LEU A 354 31.74 8.74 25.58
CA LEU A 354 32.44 7.59 25.00
C LEU A 354 33.87 7.48 25.59
N LEU A 355 34.14 6.40 26.32
CA LEU A 355 35.50 6.10 26.78
C LEU A 355 36.37 5.64 25.60
N PRO A 356 37.59 6.19 25.42
CA PRO A 356 38.57 5.62 24.52
C PRO A 356 39.18 4.40 25.21
N VAL A 357 38.70 3.21 24.89
CA VAL A 357 39.36 1.97 25.29
C VAL A 357 40.59 1.78 24.39
N SER A 358 41.72 2.35 24.82
CA SER A 358 43.04 1.98 24.31
C SER A 358 43.49 0.71 25.03
N MET A 359 43.26 -0.46 24.43
CA MET A 359 43.96 -1.68 24.82
C MET A 359 45.31 -1.72 24.10
N THR A 360 46.39 -1.37 24.80
CA THR A 360 47.74 -1.80 24.39
C THR A 360 47.95 -3.24 24.86
N PRO A 361 48.37 -4.16 23.97
CA PRO A 361 48.68 -5.54 24.36
C PRO A 361 50.05 -5.59 25.07
N CYS A 362 50.14 -6.42 26.13
CA CYS A 362 51.40 -6.90 26.67
C CYS A 362 51.94 -8.07 25.83
#